data_AF-A0A924Y8B3-F1
#
_entry.id   AF-A0A924Y8B3-F1
#
_cell.length_a   1.000
_cell.length_b   1.000
_cell.length_c   1.000
_cell.angle_alpha   90.00
_cell.angle_beta   90.00
_cell.angle_gamma   90.00
#
_symmetry.space_group_name_H-M   'P 1'
#
loop_
_entity.id
_entity.type
_entity.pdbx_description
1 polymer ?
#
loop_
_entity_poly.entity_id
_entity_poly.type
_entity_poly.pdbx_seq_one_letter_code
_entity_poly.pdbx_strand_id
1 'polypeptide(L)'
;PADIVGSIASEANIPGKAIGAIDILPHQTFVDVRAEHAPQVLKQSGRVYVRGHQVTISEGQGGGSNPRGPRTEKFDKRSAKKTGDFAV
;
A
#
# COMPACT_ATOMS: atom_id res chain seq x y z
N PRO A 1 -11.26 23.03 -8.21
CA PRO A 1 -10.42 22.20 -7.32
C PRO A 1 -11.22 21.13 -6.56
N ALA A 2 -12.38 21.48 -5.98
CA ALA A 2 -13.19 20.60 -5.13
C ALA A 2 -13.78 19.36 -5.83
N ASP A 3 -13.94 19.40 -7.15
CA ASP A 3 -14.55 18.34 -7.96
C ASP A 3 -13.76 17.02 -7.89
N ILE A 4 -12.43 17.09 -8.10
CA ILE A 4 -11.54 15.92 -8.13
C ILE A 4 -11.43 15.29 -6.73
N VAL A 5 -11.30 16.12 -5.71
CA VAL A 5 -11.16 15.68 -4.32
C VAL A 5 -12.47 15.09 -3.80
N GLY A 6 -13.61 15.71 -4.13
CA GLY A 6 -14.93 15.23 -3.75
C GLY A 6 -15.28 13.89 -4.40
N SER A 7 -14.95 13.70 -5.67
CA SER A 7 -15.11 12.40 -6.36
C SER A 7 -14.23 11.31 -5.75
N ILE A 8 -12.96 11.61 -5.47
CA ILE A 8 -12.05 10.64 -4.81
C ILE A 8 -12.54 10.30 -3.40
N ALA A 9 -12.93 11.29 -2.59
CA ALA A 9 -13.43 11.08 -1.23
C ALA A 9 -14.71 10.23 -1.20
N SER A 10 -15.61 10.46 -2.16
CA SER A 10 -16.87 9.70 -2.30
C SER A 10 -16.61 8.26 -2.71
N GLU A 11 -15.75 8.02 -3.71
CA GLU A 11 -15.44 6.68 -4.23
C GLU A 11 -14.56 5.86 -3.28
N ALA A 12 -13.59 6.52 -2.61
CA ALA A 12 -12.71 5.87 -1.65
C ALA A 12 -13.34 5.73 -0.24
N ASN A 13 -14.58 6.22 -0.06
CA ASN A 13 -15.33 6.19 1.19
C ASN A 13 -14.51 6.76 2.37
N ILE A 14 -13.95 7.94 2.15
CA ILE A 14 -13.12 8.66 3.12
C ILE A 14 -13.76 10.02 3.38
N PRO A 15 -13.94 10.42 4.64
CA PRO A 15 -14.42 11.76 4.92
C PRO A 15 -13.42 12.79 4.39
N GLY A 16 -13.89 13.84 3.71
CA GLY A 16 -13.04 14.96 3.27
C GLY A 16 -12.30 15.65 4.43
N LYS A 17 -12.70 15.43 5.68
CA LYS A 17 -11.99 15.87 6.89
C LYS A 17 -10.74 15.04 7.22
N ALA A 18 -10.67 13.80 6.73
CA ALA A 18 -9.47 12.97 6.79
C ALA A 18 -8.48 13.28 5.65
N ILE A 19 -8.91 14.11 4.69
CA ILE A 19 -8.06 14.69 3.66
C ILE A 19 -7.45 15.98 4.21
N GLY A 20 -6.13 16.07 4.14
CA GLY A 20 -5.33 17.20 4.61
C GLY A 20 -5.03 18.18 3.48
N ALA A 21 -3.74 18.52 3.34
CA ALA A 21 -3.27 19.41 2.28
C ALA A 21 -3.57 18.83 0.88
N ILE A 22 -3.99 19.70 -0.02
CA ILE A 22 -4.29 19.35 -1.41
C ILE A 22 -3.47 20.26 -2.31
N ASP A 23 -2.60 19.65 -3.09
CA ASP A 23 -1.79 20.34 -4.09
C ASP A 23 -2.27 19.95 -5.48
N ILE A 24 -2.71 20.94 -6.24
CA ILE A 24 -3.26 20.76 -7.58
C ILE A 24 -2.22 21.22 -8.59
N LEU A 25 -1.70 20.28 -9.37
CA LEU A 25 -0.78 20.52 -10.46
C LEU A 25 -1.48 20.35 -11.81
N PRO A 26 -0.89 20.86 -12.92
CA PRO A 26 -1.51 20.78 -14.24
C PRO A 26 -1.80 19.36 -14.73
N HIS A 27 -1.00 18.38 -14.28
CA HIS A 27 -1.07 16.99 -14.73
C HIS A 27 -1.32 15.98 -13.60
N GLN A 28 -1.31 16.42 -12.33
CA GLN A 28 -1.45 15.54 -11.18
C GLN A 28 -1.98 16.30 -9.97
N THR A 29 -2.57 15.58 -9.03
CA THR A 29 -3.09 16.16 -7.78
C THR A 29 -2.54 15.35 -6.63
N PHE A 30 -1.86 16.00 -5.70
CA PHE A 30 -1.45 15.38 -4.44
C PHE A 30 -2.48 15.70 -3.38
N VAL A 31 -2.77 14.69 -2.59
CA VAL A 31 -3.78 14.75 -1.54
C VAL A 31 -3.18 14.06 -0.33
N ASP A 32 -3.03 14.80 0.76
CA ASP A 32 -2.62 14.24 2.04
C ASP A 32 -3.80 13.49 2.66
N VAL A 33 -3.61 12.25 3.07
CA VAL A 33 -4.65 11.41 3.69
C VAL A 33 -4.09 10.82 4.97
N ARG A 34 -4.89 10.82 6.04
CA ARG A 34 -4.51 10.15 7.28
C ARG A 34 -4.12 8.69 7.04
N ALA A 35 -3.04 8.25 7.69
CA ALA A 35 -2.47 6.90 7.54
C ALA A 35 -3.48 5.78 7.79
N GLU A 36 -4.47 6.00 8.66
CA GLU A 36 -5.55 5.05 8.97
C GLU A 36 -6.40 4.72 7.73
N HIS A 37 -6.55 5.67 6.81
CA HIS A 37 -7.38 5.52 5.61
C HIS A 37 -6.58 5.28 4.34
N ALA A 38 -5.28 5.62 4.31
CA ALA A 38 -4.38 5.39 3.18
C ALA A 38 -4.53 3.99 2.53
N PRO A 39 -4.51 2.86 3.26
CA PRO A 39 -4.66 1.54 2.63
C PRO A 39 -6.03 1.31 2.00
N GLN A 40 -7.08 1.97 2.49
CA GLN A 40 -8.41 1.88 1.89
C GLN A 40 -8.48 2.66 0.58
N VAL A 41 -7.84 3.84 0.53
CA VAL A 41 -7.74 4.65 -0.70
C VAL A 41 -6.97 3.89 -1.77
N LEU A 42 -5.84 3.28 -1.40
CA LEU A 42 -5.01 2.50 -2.32
C LEU A 42 -5.72 1.27 -2.86
N LYS A 43 -6.58 0.62 -2.06
CA LYS A 43 -7.42 -0.49 -2.53
C LYS A 43 -8.47 -0.06 -3.56
N GLN A 44 -8.90 1.20 -3.51
CA GLN A 44 -9.85 1.77 -4.46
C GLN A 44 -9.16 2.38 -5.69
N SER A 45 -7.82 2.31 -5.77
CA SER A 45 -7.06 2.72 -6.96
C SER A 45 -7.59 2.02 -8.22
N GLY A 46 -7.83 2.80 -9.27
CA GLY A 46 -8.35 2.30 -10.54
C GLY A 46 -9.87 2.10 -10.61
N ARG A 47 -10.62 2.29 -9.51
CA ARG A 47 -12.10 2.33 -9.53
C ARG A 47 -12.65 3.75 -9.52
N VAL A 48 -11.78 4.73 -9.27
CA VAL A 48 -12.16 6.14 -9.22
C VAL A 48 -12.18 6.74 -10.62
N TYR A 49 -13.30 7.35 -10.97
CA TYR A 49 -13.49 8.11 -12.21
C TYR A 49 -13.61 9.59 -11.88
N VAL A 50 -12.74 10.39 -12.49
CA VAL A 50 -12.81 11.85 -12.40
C VAL A 50 -13.13 12.38 -13.78
N ARG A 51 -14.29 13.03 -13.92
CA ARG A 51 -14.78 13.57 -15.21
C ARG A 51 -14.74 12.53 -16.34
N GLY A 52 -15.16 11.29 -16.05
CA GLY A 52 -15.19 10.18 -17.00
C GLY A 52 -13.84 9.54 -17.33
N HIS A 53 -12.75 10.01 -16.72
CA HIS A 53 -11.42 9.42 -16.88
C HIS A 53 -11.05 8.60 -15.66
N GLN A 54 -10.57 7.38 -15.87
CA GLN A 54 -10.06 6.52 -14.81
C GLN A 54 -8.77 7.13 -14.24
N VAL A 55 -8.69 7.22 -12.92
CA VAL A 55 -7.53 7.81 -12.24
C VAL A 55 -6.81 6.74 -11.43
N THR A 56 -5.50 6.70 -11.57
CA THR A 56 -4.62 5.82 -10.78
C THR A 56 -4.22 6.56 -9.51
N ILE A 57 -4.43 5.92 -8.38
CA ILE A 57 -4.00 6.43 -7.08
C ILE A 57 -2.75 5.65 -6.68
N SER A 58 -1.68 6.37 -6.39
CA SER A 58 -0.41 5.82 -5.96
C SER A 58 -0.01 6.43 -4.63
N GLU A 59 0.67 5.68 -3.77
CA GLU A 59 1.29 6.24 -2.58
C GLU A 59 2.27 7.34 -3.01
N GLY A 60 2.03 8.58 -2.57
CA GLY A 60 3.00 9.65 -2.68
C GLY A 60 4.30 9.21 -2.00
N GLN A 61 5.44 9.67 -2.51
CA GLN A 61 6.77 9.20 -2.13
C GLN A 61 7.04 9.38 -0.62
N GLY A 62 6.60 8.40 0.16
CA GLY A 62 6.53 8.41 1.61
C GLY A 62 6.63 7.00 2.14
N GLY A 63 7.81 6.39 1.95
CA GLY A 63 8.32 5.35 2.84
C GLY A 63 7.54 4.01 2.90
N GLY A 64 7.22 3.40 1.76
CA GLY A 64 6.83 2.00 1.69
C GLY A 64 8.04 1.09 1.43
N SER A 65 8.93 0.91 2.41
CA SER A 65 9.91 -0.17 2.34
C SER A 65 9.18 -1.50 2.51
N ASN A 66 8.92 -2.19 1.40
CA ASN A 66 8.44 -3.57 1.44
C ASN A 66 9.55 -4.58 1.11
N PRO A 67 10.51 -4.86 2.02
CA PRO A 67 11.29 -6.08 1.97
C PRO A 67 10.65 -7.12 2.91
N ARG A 68 9.45 -7.61 2.58
CA ARG A 68 8.85 -8.74 3.32
C ARG A 68 8.20 -9.77 2.39
N GLY A 69 9.01 -10.31 1.49
CA GLY A 69 8.90 -11.74 1.21
C GLY A 69 9.67 -12.48 2.32
N PRO A 70 9.07 -13.45 3.06
CA PRO A 70 9.84 -14.26 3.98
C PRO A 70 10.89 -15.01 3.17
N ARG A 71 12.16 -14.77 3.49
CA ARG A 71 13.28 -15.56 3.00
C ARG A 71 13.07 -16.97 3.54
N THR A 72 12.51 -17.84 2.69
CA THR A 72 12.37 -19.27 2.96
C THR A 72 13.76 -19.90 2.98
N GLU A 73 14.56 -19.56 3.98
CA GLU A 73 15.75 -20.33 4.34
C GLU A 73 15.27 -21.58 5.06
N LYS A 74 15.06 -22.63 4.25
CA LYS A 74 14.95 -24.00 4.74
C LYS A 74 16.30 -24.37 5.35
N PHE A 75 16.49 -24.05 6.63
CA PHE A 75 17.48 -24.71 7.47
C PHE A 75 17.03 -26.15 7.65
N ASP A 76 17.46 -27.06 6.77
CA ASP A 76 17.39 -28.50 7.03
C ASP A 76 18.42 -28.81 8.13
N LYS A 77 17.98 -28.65 9.40
CA LYS A 77 18.68 -29.10 10.60
C LYS A 77 18.60 -30.63 10.74
N ARG A 78 19.06 -31.38 9.74
CA ARG A 78 19.23 -32.84 9.85
C ARG A 78 20.67 -33.32 9.74
N SER A 79 21.62 -32.39 9.84
CA SER A 79 22.96 -32.71 10.35
C SER A 79 22.94 -32.61 11.88
N ALA A 80 23.50 -33.63 12.55
CA ALA A 80 23.65 -33.81 14.00
C ALA A 80 22.54 -34.56 14.76
N LYS A 81 22.54 -35.89 14.61
CA LYS A 81 22.45 -36.92 15.67
C LYS A 81 22.62 -38.27 14.94
N LYS A 82 23.47 -39.21 15.33
CA LYS A 82 24.19 -39.41 16.57
C LYS A 82 25.33 -40.40 16.27
N THR A 83 26.46 -40.09 16.87
CA THR A 83 27.61 -40.95 17.12
C THR A 83 27.23 -42.38 17.52
N GLY A 84 27.99 -43.32 16.93
CA GLY A 84 28.53 -44.51 17.59
C GLY A 84 27.54 -45.55 18.10
N ASP A 85 27.57 -46.73 17.50
CA ASP A 85 27.85 -47.93 18.30
C ASP A 85 28.53 -49.01 17.45
N PHE A 86 29.76 -49.31 17.85
CA PHE A 86 30.46 -50.55 17.51
C PHE A 86 29.82 -51.66 18.35
N ALA A 87 29.34 -52.75 17.74
CA ALA A 87 29.15 -54.01 18.46
C ALA A 87 29.16 -55.22 17.50
N VAL A 88 30.28 -55.95 17.60
CA VAL A 88 30.57 -57.36 17.27
C VAL A 88 30.44 -57.87 15.83
#